data_AF-A0A645DAU8-F1
#
_entry.id   AF-A0A645DAU8-F1
#
_cell.length_a   1.000
_cell.length_b   1.000
_cell.length_c   1.000
_cell.angle_alpha   90.00
_cell.angle_beta   90.00
_cell.angle_gamma   90.00
#
_symmetry.space_group_name_H-M   'P 1'
#
loop_
_entity.id
_entity.type
_entity.pdbx_description
1 polymer ?
#
loop_
_entity_poly.entity_id
_entity_poly.type
_entity_poly.pdbx_seq_one_letter_code
_entity_poly.pdbx_strand_id
1 'polypeptide(L)' 'MNVNKSCPKCGCEYVYIKESYKGQALFCFNLEAGEEGDNSGYYDGCVYKRKAKFVICAECGARVMTVEEFKQIYEKK' A
#
# COMPACT_ATOMS: atom_id res chain seq x y z
N MET A 1 17.18 8.31 -18.75
CA MET A 1 16.43 7.04 -18.61
C MET A 1 15.20 7.13 -19.50
N ASN A 2 15.03 6.22 -20.46
CA ASN A 2 13.82 6.16 -21.28
C ASN A 2 12.71 5.53 -20.45
N VAL A 3 11.85 6.37 -19.88
CA VAL A 3 10.66 5.89 -19.18
C VAL A 3 9.64 5.52 -20.23
N ASN A 4 9.40 4.22 -20.41
CA ASN A 4 8.27 3.76 -21.23
C ASN A 4 6.97 4.25 -20.56
N LYS A 5 6.21 5.08 -21.28
CA LYS A 5 4.91 5.62 -20.83
C LYS A 5 3.78 4.58 -20.84
N SER A 6 4.08 3.37 -21.30
CA SER A 6 3.14 2.26 -21.45
C SER A 6 3.65 0.99 -20.79
N CYS A 7 2.72 0.10 -20.45
CA CYS A 7 3.04 -1.21 -19.92
C CYS A 7 3.91 -1.99 -20.94
N PRO A 8 5.09 -2.51 -20.55
CA PRO A 8 5.96 -3.24 -21.46
C PRO A 8 5.38 -4.58 -21.92
N LYS A 9 4.32 -5.08 -21.26
CA LYS A 9 3.71 -6.38 -21.56
C LYS A 9 2.53 -6.30 -22.52
N CYS A 10 1.68 -5.29 -22.39
CA CYS A 10 0.45 -5.16 -23.19
C CYS A 10 0.30 -3.80 -23.89
N GLY A 11 1.20 -2.84 -23.66
CA GLY A 11 1.13 -1.51 -24.27
C GLY A 11 0.11 -0.55 -23.66
N CYS A 12 -0.69 -0.98 -22.67
CA CYS A 12 -1.65 -0.11 -21.99
C CYS A 12 -0.97 1.08 -21.29
N GLU A 13 -1.54 2.27 -21.42
CA GLU A 13 -1.03 3.53 -20.84
C GLU A 13 -1.54 3.78 -19.41
N TYR A 14 -2.60 3.09 -19.00
CA TYR A 14 -3.20 3.25 -17.68
C TYR A 14 -2.56 2.34 -16.64
N VAL A 15 -2.33 2.90 -15.46
CA VAL A 15 -1.70 2.20 -14.33
C VAL A 15 -2.47 2.44 -13.03
N TYR A 16 -2.41 1.47 -12.11
CA TYR A 16 -2.86 1.60 -10.73
C TYR A 16 -1.68 1.61 -9.76
N ILE A 17 -1.84 2.31 -8.64
CA ILE A 17 -0.94 2.20 -7.50
C ILE A 17 -1.50 1.14 -6.56
N LYS A 18 -0.82 -0.01 -6.50
CA LYS A 18 -1.15 -1.08 -5.56
C LYS A 18 -0.40 -0.86 -4.26
N GLU A 19 -1.15 -0.71 -3.16
CA GLU A 19 -0.62 -0.63 -1.80
C GLU A 19 -1.14 -1.82 -0.99
N SER A 20 -0.21 -2.64 -0.49
CA SER A 20 -0.53 -3.76 0.40
C SER A 20 -0.23 -3.38 1.84
N TYR A 21 -1.17 -3.66 2.73
CA TYR A 21 -1.07 -3.46 4.18
C TYR A 21 -1.25 -4.80 4.89
N LYS A 22 -0.52 -5.04 5.97
CA LYS A 22 -0.72 -6.20 6.85
C LYS A 22 -0.56 -5.77 8.30
N GLY A 23 -1.47 -6.17 9.16
CA GLY A 23 -1.46 -5.83 10.58
C GLY A 23 -2.40 -6.72 11.37
N GLN A 24 -2.18 -6.75 12.68
CA GLN A 24 -3.10 -7.34 13.66
C GLN A 24 -3.30 -6.30 14.77
N ALA A 25 -4.55 -6.15 15.22
CA ALA A 25 -4.93 -5.25 16.30
C ALA A 25 -5.66 -6.05 17.38
N LEU A 26 -5.33 -5.83 18.65
CA LEU A 26 -5.88 -6.56 19.78
C LEU A 26 -6.63 -5.59 20.68
N PHE A 27 -7.96 -5.71 20.72
CA PHE A 27 -8.82 -4.88 21.56
C PHE A 27 -9.07 -5.61 22.89
N CYS A 28 -8.78 -4.94 24.00
CA CYS A 28 -8.99 -5.42 25.35
C CYS A 28 -10.32 -4.90 25.89
N PHE A 29 -11.19 -5.81 26.32
CA PHE A 29 -12.46 -5.49 26.94
C PHE A 29 -12.65 -6.34 28.20
N ASN A 30 -13.02 -5.70 29.30
CA ASN A 30 -13.29 -6.38 30.57
C ASN A 30 -14.74 -6.84 30.59
N LEU A 31 -14.96 -8.16 30.56
CA LEU A 31 -16.29 -8.76 30.54
C LEU A 31 -17.01 -8.71 31.89
N GLU A 32 -16.30 -8.59 33.01
CA GLU A 32 -16.90 -8.52 34.35
C GLU A 32 -17.33 -7.09 34.69
N ALA A 33 -16.47 -6.11 34.41
CA ALA A 33 -16.76 -4.69 34.69
C ALA A 33 -17.56 -4.01 33.56
N GLY A 34 -17.60 -4.61 32.36
CA GLY A 34 -18.32 -4.05 31.21
C GLY A 34 -17.66 -2.81 30.61
N GLU A 35 -16.35 -2.65 30.79
CA GLU A 35 -15.60 -1.47 30.37
C GLU A 35 -14.37 -1.83 29.52
N GLU A 36 -13.86 -0.83 28.81
CA GLU A 36 -12.65 -0.96 28.00
C GLU A 36 -11.42 -1.12 28.90
N GLY A 37 -10.56 -2.08 28.55
CA GLY A 37 -9.24 -2.20 29.17
C GLY A 37 -8.24 -1.19 28.60
N ASP A 38 -6.96 -1.36 28.92
CA ASP A 38 -5.91 -0.57 28.26
C ASP A 38 -5.78 -0.96 26.78
N ASN A 39 -6.20 -0.04 25.91
CA ASN A 39 -6.16 -0.16 24.45
C ASN A 39 -5.18 0.83 23.80
N SER A 40 -4.30 1.47 24.58
CA SER A 40 -3.38 2.50 24.08
C SER A 40 -2.49 2.02 22.91
N GLY A 41 -2.14 0.73 22.89
CA GLY A 41 -1.37 0.09 21.82
C GLY A 41 -2.19 -0.63 20.73
N TYR A 42 -3.50 -0.37 20.63
CA TYR A 42 -4.42 -1.13 19.74
C TYR A 42 -3.92 -1.21 18.28
N TYR A 43 -3.32 -0.13 17.79
CA TYR A 43 -2.79 -0.05 16.42
C TYR A 43 -1.27 -0.27 16.31
N ASP A 44 -0.57 -0.56 17.41
CA ASP A 44 0.91 -0.70 17.38
C ASP A 44 1.35 -1.94 16.61
N GLY A 45 0.52 -3.00 16.61
CA GLY A 45 0.69 -4.21 15.80
C GLY A 45 0.28 -4.05 14.33
N CYS A 46 -0.35 -2.93 13.97
CA CYS A 46 -0.59 -2.59 12.58
C CYS A 46 0.74 -2.16 11.96
N VAL A 47 1.36 -3.04 11.18
CA VAL A 47 2.52 -2.70 10.34
C VAL A 47 2.04 -1.86 9.16
N TYR A 48 1.58 -0.63 9.44
CA TYR A 48 1.33 0.41 8.45
C TYR A 48 2.62 0.85 7.76
N LYS A 49 3.79 0.45 8.28
CA LYS A 49 5.13 0.88 7.83
C LYS A 49 5.76 0.00 6.74
N ARG A 50 5.43 -1.28 6.59
CA ARG A 50 5.93 -2.12 5.46
C ARG A 50 4.98 -2.05 4.28
N LYS A 51 4.95 -0.88 3.64
CA LYS A 51 4.17 -0.64 2.44
C LYS A 51 4.96 -1.12 1.23
N ALA A 52 4.62 -2.28 0.72
CA ALA A 52 5.04 -2.66 -0.62
C ALA A 52 4.13 -1.90 -1.59
N LYS A 53 4.60 -0.74 -2.08
CA LYS A 53 3.87 0.07 -3.06
C LYS A 53 4.43 -0.15 -4.46
N PHE A 54 3.59 -0.59 -5.37
CA PHE A 54 3.99 -0.83 -6.77
C PHE A 54 3.02 -0.20 -7.73
N VAL A 55 3.54 0.22 -8.88
CA VAL A 55 2.72 0.61 -10.02
C VAL A 55 2.47 -0.63 -10.86
N ILE A 56 1.20 -0.93 -11.12
CA ILE A 56 0.76 -2.07 -11.91
C ILE A 56 -0.04 -1.60 -13.12
N CYS A 57 0.00 -2.35 -14.21
CA CYS A 57 -0.81 -2.08 -15.39
C CYS A 57 -2.29 -2.30 -15.10
N ALA A 58 -3.15 -1.39 -15.56
CA ALA A 58 -4.59 -1.45 -15.34
C ALA A 58 -5.28 -2.64 -16.05
N GLU A 59 -4.73 -3.11 -17.17
CA GLU A 59 -5.31 -4.22 -17.92
C GLU A 59 -4.72 -5.58 -17.54
N CYS A 60 -3.40 -5.75 -17.69
CA CYS A 60 -2.77 -7.07 -17.51
C CYS A 60 -2.29 -7.34 -16.08
N GLY A 61 -2.39 -6.37 -15.16
CA GLY A 61 -1.96 -6.48 -13.77
C GLY A 61 -0.45 -6.63 -13.56
N ALA A 62 0.35 -6.57 -14.64
CA ALA A 62 1.80 -6.70 -14.56
C ALA A 62 2.42 -5.51 -13.81
N ARG A 63 3.45 -5.79 -13.01
CA ARG A 63 4.22 -4.74 -12.32
C ARG A 63 5.02 -3.94 -13.35
N VAL A 64 4.79 -2.63 -13.38
CA VAL A 64 5.42 -1.70 -14.32
C VAL A 64 6.68 -1.09 -13.71
N MET A 65 6.58 -0.53 -12.50
CA MET A 65 7.69 0.09 -11.77
C MET A 65 7.38 0.23 -10.28
N THR A 66 8.33 0.71 -9.48
CA THR A 66 8.08 1.12 -8.09
C THR A 66 7.37 2.48 -8.02
N VAL A 67 6.73 2.76 -6.89
CA VAL A 67 6.08 4.07 -6.68
C VAL A 67 7.10 5.21 -6.53
N GLU A 68 8.31 4.93 -6.01
CA GLU A 68 9.37 5.94 -5.93
C GLU A 68 9.83 6.38 -7.32
N GLU A 69 10.04 5.42 -8.24
CA GLU A 69 10.35 5.72 -9.64
C GLU A 69 9.21 6.54 -10.29
N PHE A 70 7.96 6.12 -10.10
CA PHE A 70 6.80 6.84 -10.63
C PHE A 70 6.72 8.28 -10.13
N LYS A 71 6.96 8.49 -8.83
CA LYS A 71 6.98 9.82 -8.21
C LYS A 71 8.08 10.72 -8.79
N GLN A 72 9.29 10.20 -8.95
CA GLN A 72 10.40 10.98 -9.52
C GLN A 72 10.13 11.43 -10.97
N ILE A 73 9.36 10.64 -11.72
CA ILE A 73 9.08 10.91 -13.14
C ILE A 73 7.86 11.84 -13.32
N TYR A 74 6.79 11.61 -12.55
CA TYR A 74 5.48 12.24 -12.79
C TYR A 74 5.00 13.16 -11.66
N GLU A 75 5.45 12.96 -10.41
CA GLU A 75 5.22 13.90 -9.31
C GLU A 75 6.46 14.81 -9.17
N LYS A 76 6.74 15.64 -10.18
CA LYS A 76 7.62 16.80 -9.99
C LYS A 76 6.90 17.79 -9.07
N LYS A 77 7.25 17.78 -7.78
CA LYS A 77 7.06 18.94 -6.90
C LYS A 77 8.18 19.94 -7.13
#